data_AF-A0A7C2TFE0-F1
#
_entry.id   AF-A0A7C2TFE0-F1
#
_cell.length_a   1.000
_cell.length_b   1.000
_cell.length_c   1.000
_cell.angle_alpha   90.00
_cell.angle_beta   90.00
_cell.angle_gamma   90.00
#
_symmetry.space_group_name_H-M   'P 1'
#
loop_
_entity.id
_entity.type
_entity.pdbx_description
1 polymer ?
#
loop_
_entity_poly.entity_id
_entity_poly.type
_entity_poly.pdbx_seq_one_letter_code
_entity_poly.pdbx_strand_id
1 'polypeptide(L)'
;MNRMRALLKSALSRQDAIDIAIQSCLRFHLKAQEPPHNIQAMLTTLRRANDLLSSEDEYYGREPRLAAWLVTLEGTWRLYGPPPEDDQTPGIPIYLYNCTVLMDAEDGEVISVSNHQLE
;
A
#
# COMPACT_ATOMS: atom_id res chain seq x y z
N MET A 1 16.95 -34.51 3.51
CA MET A 1 15.94 -34.11 2.51
C MET A 1 15.18 -32.87 2.98
N ASN A 2 15.53 -31.72 2.38
CA ASN A 2 14.70 -30.52 2.09
C ASN A 2 13.75 -29.94 3.15
N ARG A 3 14.29 -29.20 4.13
CA ARG A 3 13.54 -28.07 4.75
C ARG A 3 13.39 -26.87 3.80
N MET A 4 14.26 -26.73 2.80
CA MET A 4 14.16 -25.69 1.76
C MET A 4 12.95 -25.84 0.83
N ARG A 5 12.31 -27.01 0.73
CA ARG A 5 11.06 -27.16 -0.06
C ARG A 5 9.81 -26.73 0.70
N ALA A 6 9.86 -26.64 2.04
CA ALA A 6 8.72 -26.18 2.83
C ALA A 6 8.60 -24.64 2.85
N LEU A 7 9.71 -23.91 2.63
CA LEU A 7 9.74 -22.44 2.53
C LEU A 7 9.31 -21.90 1.16
N LEU A 8 9.11 -22.77 0.16
CA LEU A 8 8.59 -22.39 -1.16
C LEU A 8 7.06 -22.54 -1.26
N LYS A 9 6.39 -22.71 -0.12
CA LYS A 9 4.95 -22.88 0.03
C LYS A 9 4.43 -21.69 0.83
N SER A 10 4.15 -20.52 0.26
CA SER A 10 4.08 -20.07 -1.12
C SER A 10 4.27 -18.56 -1.06
N ALA A 11 5.34 -18.02 -1.64
CA ALA A 11 5.43 -16.57 -1.76
C ALA A 11 4.17 -16.07 -2.47
N LEU A 12 3.53 -15.07 -1.89
CA LEU A 12 2.34 -14.42 -2.43
C LEU A 12 2.60 -14.08 -3.90
N SER A 13 1.68 -14.48 -4.79
CA SER A 13 1.89 -14.21 -6.22
C SER A 13 1.79 -12.70 -6.48
N ARG A 14 2.38 -12.25 -7.60
CA ARG A 14 2.25 -10.84 -8.02
C ARG A 14 0.79 -10.42 -8.15
N GLN A 15 -0.08 -11.30 -8.63
CA GLN A 15 -1.49 -10.98 -8.80
C GLN A 15 -2.22 -10.90 -7.46
N ASP A 16 -1.96 -11.83 -6.55
CA ASP A 16 -2.55 -11.78 -5.21
C ASP A 16 -2.12 -10.50 -4.46
N ALA A 17 -0.86 -10.08 -4.61
CA ALA A 17 -0.36 -8.82 -4.07
C ALA A 17 -1.10 -7.60 -4.64
N ILE A 18 -1.37 -7.60 -5.95
CA ILE A 18 -2.16 -6.54 -6.61
C ILE A 18 -3.59 -6.52 -6.08
N ASP A 19 -4.22 -7.69 -5.96
CA ASP A 19 -5.60 -7.79 -5.52
C ASP A 19 -5.76 -7.32 -4.06
N ILE A 20 -4.81 -7.69 -3.18
CA ILE A 20 -4.74 -7.20 -1.80
C ILE A 20 -4.50 -5.69 -1.77
N ALA A 21 -3.62 -5.16 -2.62
CA ALA A 21 -3.36 -3.73 -2.66
C ALA A 21 -4.59 -2.92 -3.08
N ILE A 22 -5.31 -3.36 -4.12
CA ILE A 22 -6.56 -2.73 -4.57
C ILE A 22 -7.59 -2.73 -3.42
N GLN A 23 -7.78 -3.87 -2.77
CA GLN A 23 -8.73 -3.98 -1.65
C GLN A 23 -8.33 -3.09 -0.47
N SER A 24 -7.04 -3.01 -0.16
CA SER A 24 -6.52 -2.19 0.93
C SER A 24 -6.76 -0.70 0.64
N CYS A 25 -6.40 -0.21 -0.53
CA CYS A 25 -6.66 1.18 -0.91
C CYS A 25 -8.16 1.51 -0.90
N LEU A 26 -9.01 0.61 -1.40
CA LEU A 26 -10.47 0.80 -1.35
C LEU A 26 -11.05 0.77 0.08
N ARG A 27 -10.42 0.05 1.01
CA ARG A 27 -10.87 -0.01 2.42
C ARG A 27 -10.53 1.27 3.18
N PHE A 28 -9.35 1.84 2.95
CA PHE A 28 -8.90 3.05 3.64
C PHE A 28 -9.49 4.34 3.05
N HIS A 29 -10.09 4.28 1.85
CA HIS A 29 -10.61 5.46 1.15
C HIS A 29 -12.09 5.30 0.80
N LEU A 30 -12.87 6.37 1.00
CA LEU A 30 -14.34 6.31 0.93
C LEU A 30 -14.89 5.88 -0.43
N LYS A 31 -14.14 6.12 -1.51
CA LYS A 31 -14.35 5.53 -2.84
C LYS A 31 -13.25 5.99 -3.80
N ALA A 32 -12.77 5.09 -4.64
CA ALA A 32 -12.11 5.50 -5.88
C ALA A 32 -13.17 6.10 -6.81
N GLN A 33 -12.94 7.29 -7.36
CA GLN A 33 -13.83 7.87 -8.38
C GLN A 33 -13.69 7.17 -9.73
N GLU A 34 -12.52 6.59 -9.97
CA GLU A 34 -12.17 5.80 -11.14
C GLU A 34 -11.54 4.48 -10.69
N PRO A 35 -11.71 3.38 -11.45
CA PRO A 35 -11.00 2.14 -11.17
C PRO A 35 -9.47 2.37 -11.13
N PRO A 36 -8.74 1.69 -10.23
CA PRO A 36 -7.28 1.74 -10.23
C PRO A 36 -6.68 1.34 -11.57
N HIS A 37 -5.67 2.07 -12.01
CA HIS A 37 -4.94 1.82 -13.25
C HIS A 37 -3.43 2.03 -13.05
N ASN A 38 -2.63 1.77 -14.09
CA ASN A 38 -1.17 1.88 -14.06
C ASN A 38 -0.52 1.16 -12.86
N ILE A 39 -1.03 -0.03 -12.55
CA ILE A 39 -0.64 -0.79 -11.36
C ILE A 39 0.76 -1.38 -11.53
N GLN A 40 1.67 -1.00 -10.63
CA GLN A 40 3.02 -1.55 -10.58
C GLN A 40 3.21 -2.34 -9.29
N ALA A 41 3.63 -3.60 -9.42
CA ALA A 41 3.95 -4.45 -8.28
C ALA A 41 5.39 -4.94 -8.40
N MET A 42 6.18 -4.67 -7.37
CA MET A 42 7.60 -5.00 -7.29
C MET A 42 7.87 -5.83 -6.02
N LEU A 43 8.46 -7.02 -6.21
CA LEU A 43 8.99 -7.81 -5.12
C LEU A 43 10.38 -7.28 -4.77
N THR A 44 10.56 -6.91 -3.51
CA THR A 44 11.77 -6.26 -3.02
C THR A 44 12.03 -6.62 -1.55
N THR A 45 12.93 -5.90 -0.88
CA THR A 45 13.08 -5.97 0.58
C THR A 45 12.43 -4.76 1.24
N LEU A 46 12.05 -4.91 2.50
CA LEU A 46 11.47 -3.83 3.28
C LEU A 46 12.37 -2.59 3.32
N ARG A 47 13.70 -2.79 3.44
CA ARG A 47 14.68 -1.71 3.35
C ARG A 47 14.58 -0.97 2.03
N ARG A 48 14.62 -1.69 0.90
CA ARG A 48 14.62 -1.06 -0.41
C ARG A 48 13.29 -0.39 -0.73
N ALA A 49 12.17 -0.94 -0.24
CA ALA A 49 10.87 -0.30 -0.34
C ALA A 49 10.84 1.04 0.42
N ASN A 50 11.33 1.06 1.66
CA ASN A 50 11.44 2.31 2.43
C ASN A 50 12.31 3.36 1.75
N ASP A 51 13.46 2.96 1.19
CA ASP A 51 14.33 3.88 0.44
C ASP A 51 13.61 4.52 -0.76
N LEU A 52 12.74 3.76 -1.45
CA LEU A 52 11.96 4.26 -2.59
C LEU A 52 10.83 5.18 -2.16
N LEU A 53 10.24 4.92 -0.99
CA LEU A 53 9.16 5.74 -0.42
C LEU A 53 9.66 6.97 0.33
N SER A 54 10.98 7.09 0.56
CA SER A 54 11.58 8.12 1.42
C SER A 54 10.89 8.19 2.80
N SER A 55 10.47 7.03 3.33
CA SER A 55 9.77 6.96 4.63
C SER A 55 10.73 7.16 5.79
N GLU A 56 10.37 8.02 6.74
CA GLU A 56 11.11 8.23 7.99
C GLU A 56 10.88 7.10 9.01
N ASP A 57 9.85 6.27 8.83
CA ASP A 57 9.57 5.12 9.67
C ASP A 57 10.55 3.99 9.36
N GLU A 58 11.57 3.81 10.22
CA GLU A 58 12.53 2.70 10.10
C GLU A 58 11.80 1.33 10.23
N TYR A 59 11.47 0.78 9.06
CA TYR A 59 11.07 -0.61 8.83
C TYR A 59 9.85 -1.11 9.64
N TYR A 60 9.05 -0.21 10.21
CA TYR A 60 7.81 -0.55 10.93
C TYR A 60 8.01 -1.60 12.03
N GLY A 61 9.18 -1.59 12.69
CA GLY A 61 9.54 -2.59 13.71
C GLY A 61 9.81 -4.00 13.16
N ARG A 62 9.96 -4.17 11.85
CA ARG A 62 10.25 -5.46 11.18
C ARG A 62 11.70 -5.57 10.71
N GLU A 63 12.11 -6.79 10.39
CA GLU A 63 13.44 -7.09 9.86
C GLU A 63 13.65 -6.39 8.49
N PRO A 64 14.71 -5.55 8.29
CA PRO A 64 14.89 -4.79 7.05
C PRO A 64 15.07 -5.64 5.79
N ARG A 65 15.48 -6.91 5.96
CA ARG A 65 15.67 -7.88 4.88
C ARG A 65 14.42 -8.70 4.55
N LEU A 66 13.32 -8.48 5.27
CA LEU A 66 12.03 -9.10 4.99
C LEU A 66 11.67 -8.87 3.51
N ALA A 67 11.28 -9.94 2.82
CA ALA A 67 10.77 -9.84 1.45
C ALA A 67 9.40 -9.15 1.49
N ALA A 68 9.23 -8.12 0.66
CA ALA A 68 8.03 -7.30 0.66
C ALA A 68 7.56 -7.04 -0.76
N TRP A 69 6.25 -7.03 -0.95
CA TRP A 69 5.62 -6.46 -2.13
C TRP A 69 5.41 -4.97 -1.92
N LEU A 70 5.94 -4.18 -2.85
CA LEU A 70 5.59 -2.77 -3.00
C LEU A 70 4.67 -2.64 -4.21
N VAL A 71 3.41 -2.27 -3.97
CA VAL A 71 2.40 -2.10 -5.01
C VAL A 71 1.99 -0.63 -5.06
N THR A 72 2.11 -0.01 -6.22
CA THR A 72 1.64 1.34 -6.49
C THR A 72 0.50 1.27 -7.49
N LEU A 73 -0.52 2.10 -7.28
CA LEU A 73 -1.70 2.15 -8.13
C LEU A 73 -2.18 3.59 -8.27
N GLU A 74 -2.46 3.98 -9.51
CA GLU A 74 -3.01 5.29 -9.86
C GLU A 74 -4.53 5.23 -9.81
N GLY A 75 -5.14 6.30 -9.34
CA GLY A 75 -6.59 6.44 -9.26
C GLY A 75 -6.97 7.64 -8.42
N THR A 76 -8.21 8.10 -8.56
CA THR A 76 -8.68 9.28 -7.81
C THR A 76 -9.34 8.85 -6.51
N TRP A 77 -8.64 9.04 -5.39
CA TRP A 77 -9.08 8.69 -4.04
C TRP A 77 -9.61 9.92 -3.32
N ARG A 78 -10.87 9.86 -2.87
CA ARG A 78 -11.49 10.95 -2.11
C ARG A 78 -11.30 10.72 -0.61
N LEU A 79 -10.62 11.65 0.04
CA LEU A 79 -10.64 11.81 1.49
C LEU A 79 -11.52 13.00 1.88
N TYR A 80 -12.12 12.93 3.07
CA TYR A 80 -12.68 14.10 3.73
C TYR A 80 -11.74 14.46 4.86
N GLY A 81 -11.27 15.71 4.87
CA GLY A 81 -10.63 16.26 6.06
C GLY A 81 -11.64 16.36 7.23
N PRO A 82 -11.16 16.58 8.46
CA PRO A 82 -12.05 16.95 9.56
C PRO A 82 -12.89 18.16 9.13
N PRO A 83 -14.17 18.24 9.55
CA PRO A 83 -14.94 19.45 9.34
C PRO A 83 -14.18 20.63 9.98
N PRO A 84 -14.25 21.84 9.40
CA PRO A 84 -13.78 23.04 10.09
C PRO A 84 -14.39 23.09 11.49
N GLU A 85 -13.60 23.50 12.50
CA GLU A 85 -13.94 23.35 13.94
C GLU A 85 -15.31 23.93 14.35
N ASP A 86 -15.93 24.79 13.52
CA ASP A 86 -17.12 25.57 13.87
C ASP A 86 -18.40 25.26 13.08
N ASP A 87 -18.38 24.42 12.04
CA ASP A 87 -19.60 24.17 11.25
C ASP A 87 -19.74 22.68 10.92
N GLN A 88 -20.96 22.13 11.08
CA GLN A 88 -21.35 20.76 10.70
C GLN A 88 -21.27 20.50 9.18
N THR A 89 -20.47 21.30 8.46
CA THR A 89 -20.21 21.21 7.04
C THR A 89 -19.14 20.14 6.81
N PRO A 90 -19.37 19.15 5.93
CA PRO A 90 -18.35 18.18 5.57
C PRO A 90 -17.08 18.89 5.11
N GLY A 91 -15.91 18.44 5.60
CA GLY A 91 -14.62 18.98 5.17
C GLY A 91 -14.50 18.97 3.63
N ILE A 92 -13.73 19.91 3.10
CA ILE A 92 -13.46 19.99 1.64
C ILE A 92 -12.86 18.65 1.20
N PRO A 93 -13.37 18.03 0.11
CA PRO A 93 -12.81 16.78 -0.36
C PRO A 93 -11.37 16.99 -0.84
N ILE A 94 -10.47 16.16 -0.32
CA ILE A 94 -9.08 16.08 -0.76
C ILE A 94 -8.99 14.91 -1.73
N TYR A 95 -8.40 15.17 -2.89
CA TYR A 95 -8.16 14.17 -3.92
C TYR A 95 -6.69 13.76 -3.90
N LEU A 96 -6.47 12.45 -3.85
CA LEU A 96 -5.16 11.82 -3.93
C LEU A 96 -5.15 10.95 -5.19
N TYR A 97 -4.03 10.94 -5.90
CA TYR A 97 -3.95 10.32 -7.23
C TYR A 97 -3.19 9.00 -7.24
N ASN A 98 -2.46 8.73 -6.16
CA ASN A 98 -1.67 7.52 -5.99
C ASN A 98 -1.98 6.89 -4.63
N CYS A 99 -2.12 5.57 -4.62
CA CYS A 99 -2.07 4.75 -3.41
C CYS A 99 -0.90 3.78 -3.53
N THR A 100 -0.18 3.61 -2.43
CA THR A 100 0.94 2.70 -2.32
C THR A 100 0.71 1.76 -1.15
N VAL A 101 0.91 0.47 -1.39
CA VAL A 101 0.75 -0.58 -0.38
C VAL A 101 2.05 -1.34 -0.27
N LEU A 102 2.52 -1.43 0.97
CA LEU A 102 3.66 -2.24 1.36
C LEU A 102 3.14 -3.42 2.17
N MET A 103 3.48 -4.64 1.76
CA MET A 103 3.01 -5.87 2.42
C MET A 103 4.10 -6.93 2.47
N ASP A 104 3.99 -7.84 3.43
CA ASP A 104 4.85 -9.01 3.53
C ASP A 104 4.62 -9.94 2.33
N ALA A 105 5.72 -10.42 1.71
CA ALA A 105 5.65 -11.29 0.55
C ALA A 105 5.33 -12.76 0.89
N GLU A 106 5.41 -13.17 2.16
CA GLU A 106 5.10 -14.53 2.59
C GLU A 106 3.59 -14.74 2.75
N ASP A 107 2.92 -13.83 3.47
CA ASP A 107 1.52 -14.02 3.87
C ASP A 107 0.57 -12.90 3.38
N GLY A 108 1.09 -11.85 2.76
CA GLY A 108 0.30 -10.71 2.30
C GLY A 108 -0.18 -9.77 3.40
N GLU A 109 0.40 -9.86 4.60
CA GLU A 109 0.10 -8.92 5.68
C GLU A 109 0.48 -7.49 5.26
N VAL A 110 -0.51 -6.59 5.28
CA VAL A 110 -0.31 -5.18 4.93
C VAL A 110 0.47 -4.50 6.05
N ILE A 111 1.67 -4.01 5.71
CA ILE A 111 2.57 -3.29 6.61
C ILE A 111 2.20 -1.80 6.62
N SER A 112 1.92 -1.23 5.45
CA SER A 112 1.61 0.20 5.29
C SER A 112 0.74 0.44 4.07
N VAL A 113 -0.13 1.46 4.18
CA VAL A 113 -0.91 2.02 3.08
C VAL A 113 -0.69 3.53 3.11
N SER A 114 -0.14 4.10 2.05
CA SER A 114 0.11 5.53 1.94
C SER A 114 -0.51 6.09 0.67
N ASN A 115 -0.96 7.34 0.76
CA ASN A 115 -1.43 8.10 -0.39
C ASN A 115 -0.65 9.39 -0.53
N HIS A 116 -0.44 9.80 -1.77
CA HIS A 116 0.27 11.02 -2.08
C HIS A 116 -0.52 11.87 -3.08
N GLN A 117 -0.51 13.18 -2.87
CA GLN A 117 -0.84 14.15 -3.91
C GLN A 117 0.38 14.21 -4.82
N LEU A 118 0.16 14.12 -6.13
CA LEU A 118 1.17 14.57 -7.08
C LEU A 118 1.15 16.10 -7.03
N GLU A 119 2.26 16.69 -6.63
CA GLU A 119 2.50 18.15 -6.77
C GLU A 119 2.66 18.55 -8.24
#